data_AF-A0A9P1C1W6-F1
#
_entry.id   AF-A0A9P1C1W6-F1
#
_cell.length_a   1.000
_cell.length_b   1.000
_cell.length_c   1.000
_cell.angle_alpha   90.00
_cell.angle_beta   90.00
_cell.angle_gamma   90.00
#
_symmetry.space_group_name_H-M   'P 1'
#
loop_
_entity.id
_entity.type
_entity.pdbx_description
1 polymer ?
#
loop_
_entity_poly.entity_id
_entity_poly.type
_entity_poly.pdbx_seq_one_letter_code
_entity_poly.pdbx_strand_id
1 'polypeptide(L)'
;MALGQLQHLETLFVKTGWLSAQCQAFNAKNAQAIANGTKFRQNPNLYALDTFVVTPMSKPGNCKAREKDKLETIARACRMSSSFSELVNPFGLLVHSFVSHYWGHDFSSTVTALDLWADANYDSHDRMTSEKQSLVFWICLFALNQHNVAEEVGENPRQGPFNAALAQATGGAVMILDEEIRPFSRVWCLFEISRLKDLDRPFELICSDVPT
;
A
#
# COMPACT_ATOMS: atom_id res chain seq x y z
N MET A 1 -4.17 -4.01 5.80
CA MET A 1 -3.76 -5.20 5.02
C MET A 1 -2.87 -6.07 5.87
N ALA A 2 -3.16 -7.37 5.99
CA ALA A 2 -2.23 -8.31 6.63
C ALA A 2 -1.03 -8.61 5.72
N LEU A 3 0.13 -8.96 6.27
CA LEU A 3 1.34 -9.27 5.49
C LEU A 3 1.09 -10.37 4.45
N GLY A 4 0.40 -11.45 4.83
CA GLY A 4 0.05 -12.54 3.90
C GLY A 4 -0.84 -12.08 2.74
N GLN A 5 -1.68 -11.06 2.95
CA GLN A 5 -2.48 -10.46 1.87
C GLN A 5 -1.60 -9.66 0.90
N LEU A 6 -0.57 -8.96 1.40
CA LEU A 6 0.38 -8.22 0.58
C LEU A 6 1.25 -9.17 -0.26
N GLN A 7 1.79 -10.23 0.35
CA GLN A 7 2.56 -11.27 -0.33
C GLN A 7 1.74 -12.04 -1.37
N HIS A 8 0.44 -12.25 -1.11
CA HIS A 8 -0.47 -12.85 -2.08
C HIS A 8 -0.69 -11.94 -3.30
N LEU A 9 -0.92 -10.63 -3.10
CA LEU A 9 -1.01 -9.67 -4.20
C LEU A 9 0.28 -9.58 -5.02
N GLU A 10 1.42 -9.56 -4.35
CA GLU A 10 2.74 -9.55 -4.98
C GLU A 10 2.97 -10.82 -5.82
N THR A 11 2.66 -11.99 -5.25
CA THR A 11 2.73 -13.29 -5.94
C THR A 11 1.84 -13.31 -7.17
N LEU A 12 0.59 -12.84 -7.05
CA LEU A 12 -0.41 -12.91 -8.10
C LEU A 12 -0.17 -11.92 -9.25
N PHE A 13 0.22 -10.68 -8.95
CA PHE A 13 0.29 -9.61 -9.95
C PHE A 13 1.72 -9.20 -10.34
N VAL A 14 2.68 -9.23 -9.42
CA VAL A 14 4.06 -8.79 -9.68
C VAL A 14 4.95 -9.95 -10.09
N LYS A 15 5.08 -10.99 -9.25
CA LYS A 15 5.97 -12.14 -9.48
C LYS A 15 5.62 -12.95 -10.74
N THR A 16 4.37 -12.92 -11.22
CA THR A 16 4.02 -13.52 -12.52
C THR A 16 4.28 -12.59 -13.73
N GLY A 17 4.92 -11.43 -13.55
CA GLY A 17 5.16 -10.43 -14.60
C GLY A 17 3.92 -9.68 -15.12
N TRP A 18 2.73 -9.92 -14.55
CA TRP A 18 1.46 -9.41 -15.11
C TRP A 18 1.35 -7.89 -15.02
N LEU A 19 1.76 -7.29 -13.88
CA LEU A 19 1.75 -5.84 -13.69
C LEU A 19 2.73 -5.14 -14.64
N SER A 20 3.92 -5.70 -14.81
CA SER A 20 4.92 -5.22 -15.79
C SER A 20 4.36 -5.26 -17.22
N ALA A 21 3.67 -6.33 -17.60
CA ALA A 21 3.00 -6.43 -18.89
C ALA A 21 1.88 -5.38 -19.08
N GLN A 22 1.09 -5.05 -18.05
CA GLN A 22 0.12 -3.94 -18.14
C GLN A 22 0.82 -2.58 -18.31
N CYS A 23 1.91 -2.33 -17.58
CA CYS A 23 2.71 -1.11 -17.71
C CYS A 23 3.30 -0.96 -19.12
N GLN A 24 3.89 -2.04 -19.66
CA GLN A 24 4.43 -2.07 -21.02
C GLN A 24 3.34 -1.82 -22.08
N ALA A 25 2.19 -2.50 -21.97
CA ALA A 25 1.07 -2.30 -22.89
C ALA A 25 0.50 -0.88 -22.82
N PHE A 26 0.40 -0.28 -21.62
CA PHE A 26 0.03 1.12 -21.45
C PHE A 26 1.06 2.04 -22.12
N ASN A 27 2.34 1.86 -21.84
CA ASN A 27 3.40 2.71 -22.38
C ASN A 27 3.47 2.66 -23.91
N ALA A 28 3.35 1.47 -24.50
CA ALA A 28 3.31 1.29 -25.95
C ALA A 28 2.09 2.00 -26.57
N LYS A 29 0.90 1.81 -26.00
CA LYS A 29 -0.34 2.46 -26.48
C LYS A 29 -0.31 3.99 -26.35
N ASN A 30 0.43 4.53 -25.39
CA ASN A 30 0.47 5.96 -25.09
C ASN A 30 1.82 6.62 -25.46
N ALA A 31 2.66 5.97 -26.27
CA ALA A 31 4.05 6.39 -26.52
C ALA A 31 4.18 7.87 -26.96
N GLN A 32 3.34 8.33 -27.89
CA GLN A 32 3.32 9.74 -28.33
C GLN A 32 2.88 10.71 -27.20
N ALA A 33 1.88 10.34 -26.42
CA ALA A 33 1.40 11.16 -25.31
C ALA A 33 2.45 11.28 -24.18
N ILE A 34 3.24 10.21 -23.97
CA ILE A 34 4.37 10.18 -23.03
C ILE A 34 5.53 11.04 -23.56
N ALA A 35 5.89 10.91 -24.84
CA ALA A 35 6.92 11.74 -25.47
C ALA A 35 6.57 13.25 -25.41
N ASN A 36 5.28 13.59 -25.54
CA ASN A 36 4.77 14.95 -25.46
C ASN A 36 4.51 15.43 -24.01
N GLY A 37 4.86 14.65 -22.99
CA GLY A 37 4.67 15.01 -21.56
C GLY A 37 3.22 15.03 -21.05
N THR A 38 2.24 14.73 -21.90
CA THR A 38 0.80 14.74 -21.55
C THR A 38 0.34 13.51 -20.77
N LYS A 39 1.17 12.46 -20.70
CA LYS A 39 0.94 11.27 -19.86
C LYS A 39 2.25 10.82 -19.22
N PHE A 40 2.18 10.41 -17.96
CA PHE A 40 3.31 9.79 -17.27
C PHE A 40 3.52 8.35 -17.73
N ARG A 41 4.79 7.95 -17.87
CA ARG A 41 5.19 6.56 -18.10
C ARG A 41 4.83 5.72 -16.87
N GLN A 42 4.27 4.54 -17.10
CA GLN A 42 3.97 3.56 -16.06
C GLN A 42 5.18 2.64 -15.84
N ASN A 43 5.59 2.50 -14.58
CA ASN A 43 6.57 1.51 -14.11
C ASN A 43 5.86 0.57 -13.12
N PRO A 44 6.33 -0.64 -12.83
CA PRO A 44 5.63 -1.63 -11.99
C PRO A 44 5.67 -1.31 -10.47
N ASN A 45 5.37 -0.06 -10.10
CA ASN A 45 5.37 0.48 -8.75
C ASN A 45 3.94 0.63 -8.19
N LEU A 46 3.82 1.24 -7.00
CA LEU A 46 2.53 1.41 -6.31
C LEU A 46 1.50 2.23 -7.12
N TYR A 47 1.91 3.23 -7.93
CA TYR A 47 0.98 3.92 -8.85
C TYR A 47 0.38 2.98 -9.91
N ALA A 48 1.17 2.04 -10.45
CA ALA A 48 0.67 1.05 -11.39
C ALA A 48 -0.20 -0.02 -10.69
N LEU A 49 0.17 -0.42 -9.47
CA LEU A 49 -0.64 -1.32 -8.65
C LEU A 49 -2.02 -0.71 -8.35
N ASP A 50 -2.08 0.60 -8.07
CA ASP A 50 -3.35 1.33 -8.00
C ASP A 50 -4.13 1.24 -9.33
N THR A 51 -3.51 1.75 -10.39
CA THR A 51 -4.12 1.93 -11.72
C THR A 51 -4.67 0.63 -12.30
N PHE A 52 -3.98 -0.50 -12.09
CA PHE A 52 -4.29 -1.78 -12.74
C PHE A 52 -4.91 -2.83 -11.82
N VAL A 53 -4.76 -2.74 -10.49
CA VAL A 53 -5.24 -3.73 -9.53
C VAL A 53 -6.17 -3.13 -8.49
N VAL A 54 -5.67 -2.26 -7.61
CA VAL A 54 -6.40 -1.80 -6.41
C VAL A 54 -7.68 -1.05 -6.78
N THR A 55 -7.60 0.03 -7.56
CA THR A 55 -8.78 0.78 -8.01
C THR A 55 -9.70 -0.09 -8.91
N PRO A 56 -9.21 -0.85 -9.90
CA PRO A 56 -10.06 -1.70 -10.72
C PRO A 56 -10.78 -2.86 -10.00
N MET A 57 -10.24 -3.40 -8.91
CA MET A 57 -10.86 -4.52 -8.17
C MET A 57 -11.79 -4.08 -7.03
N SER A 58 -11.57 -2.89 -6.48
CA SER A 58 -12.38 -2.30 -5.39
C SER A 58 -13.68 -1.62 -5.86
N LYS A 59 -14.03 -1.75 -7.14
CA LYS A 59 -15.33 -1.32 -7.69
C LYS A 59 -16.11 -2.50 -8.30
N PRO A 60 -17.46 -2.44 -8.31
CA PRO A 60 -18.27 -3.46 -8.96
C PRO A 60 -17.98 -3.63 -10.45
N GLY A 61 -18.07 -4.87 -10.92
CA GLY A 61 -17.90 -5.25 -12.33
C GLY A 61 -16.81 -6.29 -12.58
N ASN A 62 -16.30 -6.31 -13.82
CA ASN A 62 -15.17 -7.12 -14.25
C ASN A 62 -14.00 -6.22 -14.64
N CYS A 63 -12.78 -6.70 -14.42
CA CYS A 63 -11.55 -6.03 -14.80
C CYS A 63 -10.44 -7.06 -15.08
N LYS A 64 -9.38 -6.66 -15.79
CA LYS A 64 -8.27 -7.56 -16.13
C LYS A 64 -7.56 -8.18 -14.92
N ALA A 65 -7.56 -7.48 -13.78
CA ALA A 65 -7.00 -8.01 -12.54
C ALA A 65 -7.86 -9.14 -11.95
N ARG A 66 -9.20 -9.05 -12.05
CA ARG A 66 -10.13 -10.16 -11.76
C ARG A 66 -9.92 -11.33 -12.72
N GLU A 67 -9.77 -11.09 -14.01
CA GLU A 67 -9.47 -12.15 -15.01
C GLU A 67 -8.15 -12.89 -14.71
N LYS A 68 -7.20 -12.20 -14.06
CA LYS A 68 -5.92 -12.76 -13.59
C LYS A 68 -6.08 -13.57 -12.29
N ASP A 69 -6.93 -13.12 -11.36
CA ASP A 69 -7.32 -13.88 -10.16
C ASP A 69 -8.34 -15.00 -10.48
N LYS A 70 -7.89 -16.00 -11.25
CA LYS A 70 -8.70 -17.13 -11.74
C LYS A 70 -9.28 -18.03 -10.64
N LEU A 71 -8.68 -18.02 -9.45
CA LEU A 71 -9.11 -18.80 -8.30
C LEU A 71 -10.06 -18.03 -7.37
N GLU A 72 -10.44 -16.81 -7.76
CA GLU A 72 -11.31 -15.89 -7.00
C GLU A 72 -10.88 -15.69 -5.54
N THR A 73 -9.57 -15.60 -5.33
CA THR A 73 -8.92 -15.50 -4.00
C THR A 73 -9.16 -14.16 -3.31
N ILE A 74 -9.41 -13.10 -4.08
CA ILE A 74 -9.78 -11.77 -3.59
C ILE A 74 -11.30 -11.65 -3.70
N ALA A 75 -11.95 -11.01 -2.72
CA ALA A 75 -13.40 -10.79 -2.75
C ALA A 75 -13.85 -9.94 -3.97
N ARG A 76 -15.17 -9.93 -4.25
CA ARG A 76 -15.77 -9.07 -5.28
C ARG A 76 -16.49 -7.89 -4.64
N ALA A 77 -16.29 -6.69 -5.18
CA ALA A 77 -17.10 -5.53 -4.82
C ALA A 77 -18.53 -5.71 -5.37
N CYS A 78 -19.52 -5.84 -4.48
CA CYS A 78 -20.88 -6.25 -4.85
C CYS A 78 -21.92 -5.12 -4.93
N ARG A 79 -21.64 -3.93 -4.40
CA ARG A 79 -22.63 -2.83 -4.32
C ARG A 79 -22.07 -1.45 -4.67
N MET A 80 -21.04 -1.02 -3.94
CA MET A 80 -20.40 0.29 -4.12
C MET A 80 -18.89 0.12 -4.23
N SER A 81 -18.20 1.16 -4.70
CA SER A 81 -16.76 1.28 -4.54
C SER A 81 -16.38 1.46 -3.06
N SER A 82 -15.30 0.83 -2.63
CA SER A 82 -14.74 0.94 -1.27
C SER A 82 -13.22 1.12 -1.31
N SER A 83 -12.56 1.25 -0.16
CA SER A 83 -11.13 0.94 -0.08
C SER A 83 -10.87 -0.54 -0.42
N PHE A 84 -9.63 -0.88 -0.78
CA PHE A 84 -9.25 -2.27 -1.00
C PHE A 84 -9.17 -3.06 0.32
N SER A 85 -8.83 -2.39 1.42
CA SER A 85 -8.76 -3.01 2.74
C SER A 85 -10.13 -3.46 3.23
N GLU A 86 -11.18 -2.67 3.01
CA GLU A 86 -12.57 -3.06 3.31
C GLU A 86 -13.05 -4.20 2.41
N LEU A 87 -12.68 -4.20 1.12
CA LEU A 87 -13.02 -5.28 0.19
C LEU A 87 -12.52 -6.64 0.70
N VAL A 88 -11.26 -6.70 1.14
CA VAL A 88 -10.63 -7.95 1.59
C VAL A 88 -10.79 -8.23 3.09
N ASN A 89 -11.18 -7.22 3.89
CA ASN A 89 -11.41 -7.34 5.33
C ASN A 89 -12.71 -6.61 5.73
N PRO A 90 -13.90 -7.15 5.40
CA PRO A 90 -15.18 -6.43 5.55
C PRO A 90 -15.59 -6.15 7.01
N PHE A 91 -14.92 -6.77 7.99
CA PHE A 91 -15.12 -6.54 9.42
C PHE A 91 -14.03 -5.65 10.05
N GLY A 92 -13.10 -5.15 9.24
CA GLY A 92 -11.90 -4.45 9.71
C GLY A 92 -10.84 -5.39 10.31
N LEU A 93 -9.69 -4.81 10.65
CA LEU A 93 -8.58 -5.46 11.37
C LEU A 93 -7.94 -4.44 12.30
N LEU A 94 -7.38 -4.89 13.43
CA LEU A 94 -6.53 -4.04 14.27
C LEU A 94 -5.20 -3.78 13.54
N VAL A 95 -4.81 -2.50 13.47
CA VAL A 95 -3.56 -2.09 12.82
C VAL A 95 -2.40 -2.27 13.80
N HIS A 96 -1.37 -3.00 13.37
CA HIS A 96 -0.15 -3.19 14.15
C HIS A 96 0.85 -2.07 13.85
N SER A 97 1.01 -1.68 12.58
CA SER A 97 1.90 -0.58 12.20
C SER A 97 1.31 0.27 11.08
N PHE A 98 1.46 1.59 11.19
CA PHE A 98 1.20 2.54 10.11
C PHE A 98 2.40 2.60 9.17
N VAL A 99 2.17 2.62 7.86
CA VAL A 99 3.24 2.63 6.85
C VAL A 99 3.24 3.96 6.09
N SER A 100 4.24 4.78 6.35
CA SER A 100 4.58 5.92 5.48
C SER A 100 5.43 5.44 4.31
N HIS A 101 5.10 5.85 3.09
CA HIS A 101 5.80 5.38 1.89
C HIS A 101 5.69 6.35 0.70
N TYR A 102 6.65 6.25 -0.22
CA TYR A 102 6.57 6.90 -1.52
C TYR A 102 5.81 6.03 -2.53
N TRP A 103 4.82 6.59 -3.22
CA TRP A 103 4.02 5.88 -4.24
C TRP A 103 4.80 5.48 -5.51
N GLY A 104 5.98 6.06 -5.75
CA GLY A 104 6.83 5.64 -6.86
C GLY A 104 7.67 4.41 -6.57
N HIS A 105 7.71 3.94 -5.32
CA HIS A 105 8.50 2.80 -4.85
C HIS A 105 7.98 1.47 -5.42
N ASP A 106 8.88 0.51 -5.62
CA ASP A 106 8.56 -0.82 -6.11
C ASP A 106 7.72 -1.60 -5.08
N PHE A 107 6.73 -2.37 -5.54
CA PHE A 107 5.86 -3.11 -4.63
C PHE A 107 6.52 -4.34 -4.02
N SER A 108 7.38 -5.05 -4.75
CA SER A 108 8.15 -6.16 -4.17
C SER A 108 9.12 -5.64 -3.12
N SER A 109 9.86 -4.56 -3.38
CA SER A 109 10.72 -3.92 -2.35
C SER A 109 9.92 -3.45 -1.13
N THR A 110 8.72 -2.91 -1.34
CA THR A 110 7.77 -2.55 -0.26
C THR A 110 7.39 -3.78 0.58
N VAL A 111 7.07 -4.91 -0.04
CA VAL A 111 6.71 -6.16 0.66
C VAL A 111 7.92 -6.75 1.38
N THR A 112 9.11 -6.76 0.77
CA THR A 112 10.35 -7.24 1.41
C THR A 112 10.72 -6.42 2.64
N ALA A 113 10.64 -5.09 2.59
CA ALA A 113 10.93 -4.24 3.75
C ALA A 113 9.99 -4.54 4.94
N LEU A 114 8.70 -4.73 4.65
CA LEU A 114 7.70 -5.10 5.67
C LEU A 114 7.88 -6.54 6.18
N ASP A 115 8.34 -7.46 5.34
CA ASP A 115 8.63 -8.85 5.73
C ASP A 115 9.87 -8.94 6.65
N LEU A 116 10.93 -8.19 6.35
CA LEU A 116 12.12 -8.07 7.21
C LEU A 116 11.79 -7.41 8.56
N TRP A 117 11.02 -6.32 8.55
CA TRP A 117 10.55 -5.70 9.79
C TRP A 117 9.66 -6.65 10.60
N ALA A 118 8.82 -7.44 9.93
CA ALA A 118 7.93 -8.40 10.56
C ALA A 118 8.69 -9.51 11.30
N ASP A 119 9.82 -10.01 10.79
CA ASP A 119 10.65 -11.02 11.48
C ASP A 119 11.13 -10.56 12.85
N ALA A 120 11.47 -9.28 13.01
CA ALA A 120 11.91 -8.72 14.28
C ALA A 120 10.77 -8.42 15.27
N ASN A 121 9.53 -8.30 14.80
CA ASN A 121 8.44 -7.67 15.56
C ASN A 121 7.26 -8.58 15.93
N TYR A 122 7.01 -9.68 15.19
CA TYR A 122 5.80 -10.49 15.41
C TYR A 122 5.74 -11.12 16.82
N ASP A 123 6.78 -11.87 17.22
CA ASP A 123 6.95 -12.49 18.55
C ASP A 123 7.84 -11.63 19.49
N SER A 124 7.73 -10.30 19.38
CA SER A 124 8.39 -9.36 20.30
C SER A 124 7.86 -9.50 21.74
N HIS A 125 8.52 -8.89 22.74
CA HIS A 125 8.15 -9.07 24.16
C HIS A 125 6.69 -8.72 24.49
N ASP A 126 6.09 -7.76 23.78
CA ASP A 126 4.67 -7.37 23.91
C ASP A 126 3.75 -8.09 22.90
N ARG A 127 4.27 -9.07 22.15
CA ARG A 127 3.59 -9.95 21.18
C ARG A 127 2.49 -9.26 20.36
N MET A 128 2.89 -8.60 19.29
CA MET A 128 1.95 -8.05 18.31
C MET A 128 1.01 -9.13 17.77
N THR A 129 1.52 -10.32 17.41
CA THR A 129 0.73 -11.46 16.95
C THR A 129 1.52 -12.76 16.98
N SER A 130 0.86 -13.91 17.13
CA SER A 130 1.51 -15.22 17.11
C SER A 130 2.03 -15.65 15.73
N GLU A 131 1.62 -14.97 14.65
CA GLU A 131 1.99 -15.34 13.28
C GLU A 131 2.46 -14.12 12.47
N LYS A 132 3.68 -14.19 11.93
CA LYS A 132 4.28 -13.15 11.06
C LYS A 132 3.31 -12.65 9.98
N GLN A 133 2.61 -13.57 9.31
CA GLN A 133 1.69 -13.27 8.20
C GLN A 133 0.42 -12.52 8.62
N SER A 134 0.09 -12.56 9.92
CA SER A 134 -1.06 -11.89 10.52
C SER A 134 -0.73 -10.48 11.04
N LEU A 135 0.51 -9.99 10.89
CA LEU A 135 0.84 -8.58 11.12
C LEU A 135 0.08 -7.70 10.13
N VAL A 136 -0.57 -6.64 10.64
CA VAL A 136 -1.47 -5.78 9.85
C VAL A 136 -0.89 -4.39 9.71
N PHE A 137 -0.70 -4.01 8.45
CA PHE A 137 -0.20 -2.71 8.04
C PHE A 137 -1.32 -1.81 7.54
N TRP A 138 -1.36 -0.56 8.03
CA TRP A 138 -2.14 0.50 7.41
C TRP A 138 -1.27 1.19 6.36
N ILE A 139 -1.66 1.07 5.09
CA ILE A 139 -0.92 1.59 3.94
C ILE A 139 -1.92 2.40 3.13
N CYS A 140 -1.65 3.68 2.88
CA CYS A 140 -2.65 4.60 2.32
C CYS A 140 -3.24 4.13 0.97
N LEU A 141 -2.44 3.46 0.12
CA LEU A 141 -2.89 2.83 -1.13
C LEU A 141 -4.08 1.88 -0.93
N PHE A 142 -4.02 1.02 0.08
CA PHE A 142 -5.06 0.02 0.31
C PHE A 142 -6.14 0.48 1.28
N ALA A 143 -5.81 1.41 2.17
CA ALA A 143 -6.69 1.80 3.28
C ALA A 143 -7.63 2.97 2.94
N LEU A 144 -7.23 3.87 2.04
CA LEU A 144 -8.11 4.93 1.54
C LEU A 144 -8.98 4.42 0.38
N ASN A 145 -10.17 4.98 0.24
CA ASN A 145 -11.02 4.78 -0.93
C ASN A 145 -10.43 5.52 -2.14
N GLN A 146 -9.68 4.78 -2.98
CA GLN A 146 -9.00 5.36 -4.15
C GLN A 146 -9.95 5.95 -5.22
N HIS A 147 -11.26 5.63 -5.13
CA HIS A 147 -12.28 6.24 -5.99
C HIS A 147 -12.65 7.65 -5.56
N ASN A 148 -12.32 8.07 -4.33
CA ASN A 148 -12.71 9.36 -3.76
C ASN A 148 -11.71 9.91 -2.72
N VAL A 149 -10.41 9.87 -3.03
CA VAL A 149 -9.33 10.27 -2.10
C VAL A 149 -9.47 11.68 -1.54
N ALA A 150 -10.05 12.61 -2.30
CA ALA A 150 -10.25 13.99 -1.87
C ALA A 150 -11.24 14.11 -0.69
N GLU A 151 -12.30 13.30 -0.68
CA GLU A 151 -13.28 13.26 0.42
C GLU A 151 -12.70 12.54 1.65
N GLU A 152 -11.96 11.44 1.43
CA GLU A 152 -11.28 10.68 2.49
C GLU A 152 -10.24 11.48 3.27
N VAL A 153 -9.43 12.29 2.58
CA VAL A 153 -8.40 13.13 3.22
C VAL A 153 -9.01 14.39 3.85
N GLY A 154 -10.11 14.88 3.29
CA GLY A 154 -10.85 16.05 3.77
C GLY A 154 -10.10 17.38 3.62
N GLU A 155 -10.73 18.47 4.06
CA GLU A 155 -10.08 19.79 4.10
C GLU A 155 -8.98 19.86 5.17
N ASN A 156 -9.13 19.10 6.25
CA ASN A 156 -8.18 19.07 7.35
C ASN A 156 -7.55 17.68 7.50
N PRO A 157 -6.21 17.62 7.39
CA PRO A 157 -5.43 16.60 8.06
C PRO A 157 -5.76 16.53 9.57
N ARG A 158 -5.36 15.47 10.28
CA ARG A 158 -5.74 15.22 11.69
C ARG A 158 -7.25 14.91 11.91
N GLN A 159 -8.13 15.09 10.92
CA GLN A 159 -9.53 14.60 10.95
C GLN A 159 -9.75 13.34 10.08
N GLY A 160 -9.01 13.19 8.97
CA GLY A 160 -9.09 12.01 8.10
C GLY A 160 -8.65 10.69 8.76
N PRO A 161 -8.96 9.53 8.14
CA PRO A 161 -8.80 8.19 8.72
C PRO A 161 -7.33 7.84 9.00
N PHE A 162 -6.38 8.44 8.28
CA PHE A 162 -4.96 8.27 8.52
C PHE A 162 -4.55 8.74 9.93
N ASN A 163 -5.19 9.77 10.52
CA ASN A 163 -4.82 10.26 11.85
C ASN A 163 -5.33 9.33 12.95
N ALA A 164 -6.51 8.72 12.73
CA ALA A 164 -6.97 7.62 13.58
C ALA A 164 -5.99 6.45 13.49
N ALA A 165 -5.54 6.07 12.29
CA ALA A 165 -4.56 5.00 12.10
C ALA A 165 -3.22 5.30 12.78
N LEU A 166 -2.65 6.51 12.63
CA LEU A 166 -1.42 6.93 13.31
C LEU A 166 -1.54 6.88 14.84
N ALA A 167 -2.70 7.25 15.38
CA ALA A 167 -2.94 7.23 16.83
C ALA A 167 -3.22 5.81 17.39
N GLN A 168 -3.78 4.91 16.57
CA GLN A 168 -4.25 3.59 17.00
C GLN A 168 -3.32 2.42 16.63
N ALA A 169 -2.41 2.58 15.66
CA ALA A 169 -1.47 1.53 15.26
C ALA A 169 -0.59 1.12 16.44
N THR A 170 -0.73 -0.12 16.92
CA THR A 170 -0.25 -0.52 18.26
C THR A 170 1.27 -0.40 18.42
N GLY A 171 2.03 -0.85 17.41
CA GLY A 171 3.48 -0.72 17.29
C GLY A 171 3.99 0.63 16.75
N GLY A 172 3.12 1.63 16.60
CA GLY A 172 3.50 2.93 16.03
C GLY A 172 3.55 2.89 14.50
N ALA A 173 4.66 3.34 13.91
CA ALA A 173 4.78 3.47 12.46
C ALA A 173 6.16 3.14 11.90
N VAL A 174 6.18 2.69 10.65
CA VAL A 174 7.39 2.52 9.84
C VAL A 174 7.35 3.46 8.63
N MET A 175 8.51 3.95 8.21
CA MET A 175 8.70 4.58 6.91
C MET A 175 9.57 3.72 6.02
N ILE A 176 9.03 3.33 4.86
CA ILE A 176 9.77 2.59 3.85
C ILE A 176 10.60 3.58 3.03
N LEU A 177 11.92 3.48 3.17
CA LEU A 177 12.89 4.23 2.37
C LEU A 177 13.20 3.51 1.07
N ASP A 178 13.32 4.30 0.00
CA ASP A 178 13.90 3.89 -1.27
C ASP A 178 15.33 4.44 -1.41
N GLU A 179 16.07 3.96 -2.41
CA GLU A 179 17.48 4.32 -2.69
C GLU A 179 17.69 5.85 -2.82
N GLU A 180 16.67 6.58 -3.29
CA GLU A 180 16.68 8.03 -3.48
C GLU A 180 16.15 8.83 -2.26
N ILE A 181 15.76 8.17 -1.15
CA ILE A 181 15.26 8.80 0.09
C ILE A 181 14.02 9.69 -0.18
N ARG A 182 13.21 9.31 -1.19
CA ARG A 182 12.06 10.06 -1.71
C ARG A 182 10.95 10.33 -0.71
N PRO A 183 10.66 9.51 0.32
CA PRO A 183 9.68 9.87 1.35
C PRO A 183 9.95 11.25 1.96
N PHE A 184 11.20 11.62 2.23
CA PHE A 184 11.53 12.95 2.78
C PHE A 184 11.32 14.12 1.81
N SER A 185 11.13 13.86 0.51
CA SER A 185 10.72 14.86 -0.49
C SER A 185 9.19 15.07 -0.56
N ARG A 186 8.40 14.31 0.21
CA ARG A 186 6.94 14.28 0.11
C ARG A 186 6.30 14.94 1.34
N VAL A 187 5.54 16.02 1.11
CA VAL A 187 4.85 16.77 2.17
C VAL A 187 3.98 15.88 3.07
N TRP A 188 3.31 14.86 2.51
CA TRP A 188 2.50 13.90 3.27
C TRP A 188 3.34 13.06 4.24
N CYS A 189 4.45 12.49 3.78
CA CYS A 189 5.37 11.70 4.62
C CYS A 189 6.02 12.56 5.72
N LEU A 190 6.40 13.81 5.42
CA LEU A 190 6.93 14.74 6.42
C LEU A 190 5.87 15.12 7.47
N PHE A 191 4.62 15.31 7.04
CA PHE A 191 3.49 15.57 7.93
C PHE A 191 3.18 14.35 8.81
N GLU A 192 3.25 13.12 8.29
CA GLU A 192 3.09 11.87 9.04
C GLU A 192 4.17 11.75 10.14
N ILE A 193 5.45 11.98 9.82
CA ILE A 193 6.55 12.04 10.81
C ILE A 193 6.26 13.09 11.89
N SER A 194 5.89 14.32 11.49
CA SER A 194 5.56 15.38 12.43
C SER A 194 4.39 14.98 13.34
N ARG A 195 3.42 14.24 12.81
CA ARG A 195 2.23 13.84 13.56
C ARG A 195 2.50 12.68 14.52
N LEU A 196 3.40 11.75 14.18
CA LEU A 196 3.88 10.70 15.07
C LEU A 196 4.59 11.28 16.29
N LYS A 197 5.44 12.30 16.06
CA LYS A 197 6.10 13.05 17.12
C LYS A 197 5.11 13.76 18.04
N ASP A 198 4.07 14.40 17.49
CA ASP A 198 3.00 15.03 18.30
C ASP A 198 2.17 14.04 19.12
N LEU A 199 2.17 12.76 18.73
CA LEU A 199 1.39 11.68 19.35
C LEU A 199 2.24 10.76 20.26
N ASP A 200 3.54 11.05 20.40
CA ASP A 200 4.52 10.24 21.13
C ASP A 200 4.47 8.74 20.75
N ARG A 201 4.42 8.47 19.44
CA ARG A 201 4.38 7.10 18.89
C ARG A 201 5.77 6.64 18.43
N PRO A 202 6.11 5.34 18.58
CA PRO A 202 7.30 4.76 17.96
C PRO A 202 7.35 5.02 16.46
N PHE A 203 8.54 5.30 15.94
CA PHE A 203 8.78 5.52 14.52
C PHE A 203 10.12 4.91 14.09
N GLU A 204 10.07 4.05 13.08
CA GLU A 204 11.23 3.35 12.53
C GLU A 204 11.40 3.63 11.03
N LEU A 205 12.66 3.64 10.56
CA LEU A 205 13.00 3.69 9.15
C LEU A 205 13.38 2.28 8.69
N ILE A 206 12.73 1.79 7.63
CA ILE A 206 12.95 0.44 7.10
C ILE A 206 13.26 0.48 5.60
N CYS A 207 14.03 -0.50 5.11
CA CYS A 207 14.39 -0.65 3.71
C CYS A 207 14.25 -2.12 3.28
N SER A 208 14.33 -2.40 1.97
CA SER A 208 14.31 -3.77 1.42
C SER A 208 15.64 -4.50 1.55
N ASP A 209 16.71 -3.79 1.91
CA ASP A 209 18.07 -4.30 1.89
C ASP A 209 18.46 -4.84 3.26
N VAL A 210 18.98 -6.07 3.29
CA VAL A 210 19.64 -6.61 4.48
C VAL A 210 21.03 -5.98 4.57
N PRO A 211 21.44 -5.41 5.72
CA PRO A 211 22.80 -4.93 5.90
C PRO A 211 23.81 -6.06 5.67
N THR A 212 24.76 -5.83 4.75
CA THR A 212 25.88 -6.74 4.40
C THR A 212 26.97 -6.74 5.46
#